data_AF-A0A9X8N9P8-F1
#
_entry.id   AF-A0A9X8N9P8-F1
#
_cell.length_a   1.000
_cell.length_b   1.000
_cell.length_c   1.000
_cell.angle_alpha   90.00
_cell.angle_beta   90.00
_cell.angle_gamma   90.00
#
_symmetry.space_group_name_H-M   'P 1'
#
loop_
_entity.id
_entity.type
_entity.pdbx_description
1 polymer ?
#
loop_
_entity_poly.entity_id
_entity_poly.type
_entity_poly.pdbx_seq_one_letter_code
_entity_poly.pdbx_strand_id
1 'polypeptide(L)'
;MIATVESRGGVMPVRSPFTVVWDTEQREMLRQLARSRTAPLRRILRARAALAAAEGLPTAAIARDLGVHVATIRRWRKRFHHEGIAALEDRSRPGRPRRYGPEVHLAIVATVTSAKPATDSQWTHKAIANSLESYGISASQVGRILAILDLKPHLVHGWLTRPDDPDFHKKAAEVCALYLHRPTRSIVLSVDEKTAIQARSRRHPTRPARPGDVERREFEYRRHGTAPIIAALDVHTGPVLVEDITRDNSAAFIRFLRQLDQATDASLTIHLILDNGSSHVAKTTRTWLAAHPHFVVHHTPRHASWLNQIEIFFSTLTRRLRRGEFTSRQDLIDQIIGFTLAYDDEARPFRRIEPKLMGFLLVGRV
;
A
#
# COMPACT_ATOMS: atom_id res chain seq x y z
N MET A 1 67.99 23.65 68.68
CA MET A 1 66.56 23.86 68.35
C MET A 1 66.44 24.06 66.85
N ILE A 2 65.91 23.08 66.13
CA ILE A 2 65.53 23.25 64.72
C ILE A 2 64.08 22.77 64.66
N ALA A 3 63.17 23.72 64.46
CA ALA A 3 61.74 23.49 64.41
C ALA A 3 61.34 23.05 63.00
N THR A 4 60.73 21.87 62.91
CA THR A 4 60.12 21.35 61.68
C THR A 4 58.78 22.05 61.46
N VAL A 5 58.68 22.83 60.38
CA VAL A 5 57.43 23.48 59.95
C VAL A 5 56.60 22.46 59.15
N GLU A 6 55.48 22.02 59.71
CA GLU A 6 54.46 21.26 58.98
C GLU A 6 53.74 22.18 57.97
N SER A 7 53.92 21.89 56.69
CA SER A 7 53.14 22.46 55.58
C SER A 7 51.76 21.81 55.53
N ARG A 8 50.72 22.53 55.97
CA ARG A 8 49.30 22.19 55.71
C ARG A 8 48.75 23.05 54.57
N GLY A 9 49.09 22.70 53.34
CA GLY A 9 48.44 23.24 52.13
C GLY A 9 47.14 22.50 51.79
N GLY A 10 46.07 22.73 52.55
CA GLY A 10 44.75 22.20 52.24
C GLY A 10 44.10 22.96 51.08
N VAL A 11 44.15 22.42 49.86
CA VAL A 11 43.36 22.94 48.72
C VAL A 11 41.88 22.69 49.02
N MET A 12 41.16 23.73 49.45
CA MET A 12 39.71 23.67 49.62
C MET A 12 39.05 23.30 48.28
N PRO A 13 38.19 22.27 48.23
CA PRO A 13 37.53 21.89 46.98
C PRO A 13 36.59 23.01 46.57
N VAL A 14 36.94 23.71 45.49
CA VAL A 14 36.11 24.75 44.87
C VAL A 14 34.73 24.16 44.56
N ARG A 15 33.71 24.60 45.30
CA ARG A 15 32.32 24.18 45.10
C ARG A 15 31.80 24.78 43.80
N SER A 16 30.99 24.00 43.07
CA SER A 16 30.40 24.47 41.81
C SER A 16 29.36 25.55 42.11
N PRO A 17 29.28 26.66 41.35
CA PRO A 17 28.25 27.68 41.53
C PRO A 17 26.86 27.23 41.06
N PHE A 18 26.76 26.05 40.44
CA PHE A 18 25.52 25.49 39.92
C PHE A 18 24.93 24.49 40.91
N THR A 19 23.88 24.89 41.62
CA THR A 19 23.12 24.04 42.53
C THR A 19 22.17 23.15 41.74
N VAL A 20 22.18 21.86 42.01
CA VAL A 20 21.31 20.88 41.37
C VAL A 20 20.34 20.37 42.43
N VAL A 21 19.04 20.58 42.20
CA VAL A 21 17.97 20.11 43.09
C VAL A 21 17.02 19.26 42.26
N TRP A 22 16.64 18.11 42.80
CA TRP A 22 15.68 17.20 42.20
C TRP A 22 14.53 17.01 43.18
N ASP A 23 13.29 17.00 42.69
CA ASP A 23 12.16 16.59 43.51
C ASP A 23 12.19 15.06 43.78
N THR A 24 11.24 14.58 44.59
CA THR A 24 11.17 13.17 45.02
C THR A 24 11.02 12.21 43.84
N GLU A 25 10.15 12.53 42.87
CA GLU A 25 9.86 11.70 41.70
C GLU A 25 11.08 11.65 40.77
N GLN A 26 11.69 12.81 40.52
CA GLN A 26 12.89 12.96 39.72
C GLN A 26 14.08 12.19 40.32
N ARG A 27 14.23 12.24 41.65
CA ARG A 27 15.31 11.52 42.36
C ARG A 27 15.11 10.01 42.30
N GLU A 28 13.88 9.53 42.38
CA GLU A 28 13.57 8.11 42.21
C GLU A 28 13.87 7.63 40.79
N MET A 29 13.43 8.36 39.78
CA MET A 29 13.72 8.07 38.37
C MET A 29 15.24 8.02 38.10
N LEU A 30 16.00 8.99 38.63
CA LEU A 30 17.46 9.02 38.50
C LEU A 30 18.12 7.81 39.18
N ARG A 31 17.63 7.36 40.33
CA ARG A 31 18.13 6.17 41.03
C ARG A 31 17.86 4.89 40.25
N GLN A 32 16.65 4.74 39.70
CA GLN A 32 16.29 3.62 38.85
C GLN A 32 17.20 3.59 37.60
N LEU A 33 17.39 4.74 36.93
CA LEU A 33 18.25 4.86 35.76
C LEU A 33 19.73 4.58 36.07
N ALA A 34 20.25 5.05 37.21
CA ALA A 34 21.63 4.84 37.64
C ALA A 34 21.96 3.36 37.95
N ARG A 35 20.94 2.55 38.26
CA ARG A 35 21.02 1.10 38.56
C ARG A 35 20.63 0.22 37.38
N SER A 36 20.12 0.81 36.30
CA SER A 36 19.67 0.05 35.13
C SER A 36 20.81 -0.76 34.52
N ARG A 37 20.52 -2.02 34.17
CA ARG A 37 21.45 -2.93 33.46
C ARG A 37 21.26 -2.90 31.94
N THR A 38 20.20 -2.26 31.46
CA THR A 38 19.78 -2.25 30.05
C THR A 38 19.84 -0.86 29.42
N ALA A 39 19.91 0.21 30.23
CA ALA A 39 20.00 1.57 29.72
C ALA A 39 21.39 1.88 29.11
N PRO A 40 21.48 2.77 28.12
CA PRO A 40 22.76 3.20 27.57
C PRO A 40 23.68 3.78 28.65
N LEU A 41 24.95 3.33 28.70
CA LEU A 41 25.93 3.73 29.72
C LEU A 41 26.05 5.26 29.89
N ARG A 42 25.97 6.02 28.80
CA ARG A 42 25.97 7.50 28.84
C ARG A 42 24.84 8.10 29.70
N ARG A 43 23.64 7.51 29.68
CA ARG A 43 22.49 7.96 30.48
C ARG A 43 22.68 7.57 31.94
N ILE A 44 23.20 6.38 32.20
CA ILE A 44 23.55 5.89 33.54
C ILE A 44 24.60 6.80 34.19
N LEU A 45 25.68 7.13 33.48
CA LEU A 45 26.75 8.01 33.98
C LEU A 45 26.22 9.43 34.28
N ARG A 46 25.36 9.98 33.42
CA ARG A 46 24.70 11.27 33.67
C ARG A 46 23.76 11.20 34.87
N ALA A 47 23.00 10.13 35.05
CA ALA A 47 22.10 9.95 36.19
C ALA A 47 22.88 9.84 37.52
N ARG A 48 23.99 9.09 37.53
CA ARG A 48 24.89 9.03 38.69
C ARG A 48 25.50 10.40 39.00
N ALA A 49 25.94 11.12 37.97
CA ALA A 49 26.48 12.47 38.14
C ALA A 49 25.42 13.46 38.64
N ALA A 50 24.17 13.34 38.19
CA ALA A 50 23.04 14.16 38.63
C ALA A 50 22.71 13.95 40.10
N LEU A 51 22.68 12.69 40.57
CA LEU A 51 22.47 12.34 41.98
C LEU A 51 23.62 12.86 42.85
N ALA A 52 24.86 12.58 42.45
CA ALA A 52 26.05 13.01 43.18
C ALA A 52 26.17 14.56 43.24
N ALA A 53 25.76 15.25 42.17
CA ALA A 53 25.73 16.71 42.14
C ALA A 53 24.68 17.31 43.10
N ALA A 54 23.53 16.64 43.27
CA ALA A 54 22.49 17.04 44.21
C ALA A 54 22.85 16.75 45.67
N GLU A 55 23.71 15.76 45.92
CA GLU A 55 24.31 15.48 47.24
C GLU A 55 25.42 16.48 47.60
N GLY A 56 25.69 17.47 46.74
CA GLY A 56 26.67 18.52 47.01
C GLY A 56 28.12 18.11 46.80
N LEU A 57 28.37 16.93 46.22
CA LEU A 57 29.74 16.43 46.03
C LEU A 57 30.58 17.37 45.13
N PRO A 58 31.88 17.53 45.41
CA PRO A 58 32.78 18.31 44.57
C PRO A 58 32.87 17.72 43.15
N THR A 59 32.87 18.56 42.14
CA THR A 59 32.95 18.15 40.72
C THR A 59 34.14 17.22 40.44
N ALA A 60 35.28 17.44 41.09
CA ALA A 60 36.47 16.60 40.94
C ALA A 60 36.31 15.19 41.54
N ALA A 61 35.54 15.06 42.64
CA ALA A 61 35.24 13.77 43.25
C ALA A 61 34.31 12.95 42.34
N ILE A 62 33.20 13.58 41.90
CA ILE A 62 32.25 12.94 40.96
C ILE A 62 32.96 12.47 39.68
N ALA A 63 33.88 13.28 39.15
CA ALA A 63 34.64 12.94 37.96
C ALA A 63 35.54 11.71 38.16
N ARG A 64 36.22 11.62 39.31
CA ARG A 64 37.07 10.49 39.69
C ARG A 64 36.25 9.21 39.85
N ASP A 65 35.14 9.28 40.59
CA ASP A 65 34.29 8.13 40.90
C ASP A 65 33.60 7.55 39.65
N LEU A 66 33.29 8.41 38.67
CA LEU A 66 32.66 8.01 37.42
C LEU A 66 33.65 7.75 36.28
N GLY A 67 34.96 7.93 36.51
CA GLY A 67 35.99 7.73 35.49
C GLY A 67 35.87 8.68 34.28
N VAL A 68 35.41 9.92 34.49
CA VAL A 68 35.23 10.92 33.42
C VAL A 68 36.03 12.19 33.69
N HIS A 69 36.34 12.95 32.64
CA HIS A 69 37.08 14.21 32.80
C HIS A 69 36.27 15.26 33.61
N VAL A 70 36.94 16.03 34.47
CA VAL A 70 36.32 17.06 35.34
C VAL A 70 35.47 18.06 34.54
N ALA A 71 35.93 18.46 33.36
CA ALA A 71 35.19 19.37 32.47
C ALA A 71 33.83 18.81 32.02
N THR A 72 33.70 17.49 31.89
CA THR A 72 32.43 16.81 31.55
C THR A 72 31.42 16.97 32.67
N ILE A 73 31.83 16.75 33.93
CA ILE A 73 30.96 16.97 35.10
C ILE A 73 30.60 18.44 35.25
N ARG A 74 31.54 19.38 35.03
CA ARG A 74 31.22 20.83 35.02
C ARG A 74 30.12 21.15 34.01
N ARG A 75 30.24 20.61 32.79
CA ARG A 75 29.25 20.80 31.72
C ARG A 75 27.90 20.18 32.09
N TRP A 76 27.89 18.97 32.64
CA TRP A 76 26.65 18.31 33.07
C TRP A 76 25.98 19.03 34.22
N ARG A 77 26.71 19.49 35.24
CA ARG A 77 26.13 20.28 36.36
C ARG A 77 25.47 21.56 35.87
N LYS A 78 26.14 22.31 34.98
CA LYS A 78 25.55 23.50 34.36
C LYS A 78 24.26 23.14 33.59
N ARG A 79 24.25 22.02 32.87
CA ARG A 79 23.06 21.56 32.16
C ARG A 79 21.94 21.10 33.10
N PHE A 80 22.23 20.35 34.17
CA PHE A 80 21.24 19.94 35.16
C PHE A 80 20.57 21.14 35.82
N HIS A 81 21.35 22.18 36.12
CA HIS A 81 20.84 23.41 36.71
C HIS A 81 19.88 24.18 35.78
N HIS A 82 20.15 24.23 34.47
CA HIS A 82 19.33 25.01 33.53
C HIS A 82 18.24 24.20 32.82
N GLU A 83 18.49 22.94 32.48
CA GLU A 83 17.62 22.07 31.67
C GLU A 83 16.94 20.96 32.52
N GLY A 84 17.27 20.84 33.81
CA GLY A 84 16.73 19.80 34.69
C GLY A 84 17.01 18.39 34.16
N ILE A 85 15.99 17.51 34.22
CA ILE A 85 16.08 16.12 33.75
C ILE A 85 16.37 16.01 32.25
N ALA A 86 15.93 16.98 31.43
CA ALA A 86 16.16 16.93 29.98
C ALA A 86 17.66 16.91 29.64
N ALA A 87 18.52 17.39 30.54
CA ALA A 87 19.97 17.33 30.41
C ALA A 87 20.56 15.91 30.35
N LEU A 88 19.80 14.89 30.76
CA LEU A 88 20.21 13.49 30.63
C LEU A 88 20.35 13.08 29.17
N GLU A 89 19.58 13.69 28.27
CA GLU A 89 19.62 13.40 26.84
C GLU A 89 20.74 14.17 26.12
N ASP A 90 21.19 13.57 25.01
CA ASP A 90 22.07 14.26 24.07
C ASP A 90 21.30 15.38 23.38
N ARG A 91 21.88 16.59 23.32
CA ARG A 91 21.33 17.64 22.49
C ARG A 91 21.36 17.20 21.03
N SER A 92 20.38 17.64 20.25
CA SER A 92 20.39 17.51 18.79
C SER A 92 21.71 18.05 18.26
N ARG A 93 22.49 17.17 17.63
CA ARG A 93 23.73 17.57 16.99
C ARG A 93 23.35 18.14 15.62
N PRO A 94 23.88 19.30 15.21
CA PRO A 94 23.78 19.69 13.82
C PRO A 94 24.41 18.56 13.00
N GLY A 95 23.58 17.88 12.22
CA GLY A 95 24.05 16.86 11.30
C GLY A 95 24.95 17.50 10.24
N ARG A 96 25.44 16.69 9.30
CA ARG A 96 26.14 17.23 8.12
C ARG A 96 25.24 18.27 7.44
N PRO A 97 25.75 19.47 7.11
CA PRO A 97 24.98 20.46 6.36
C PRO A 97 24.41 19.84 5.09
N ARG A 98 23.18 20.22 4.73
CA ARG A 98 22.56 19.75 3.48
C ARG A 98 23.38 20.26 2.31
N ARG A 99 23.84 19.33 1.46
CA ARG A 99 24.65 19.65 0.27
C ARG A 99 23.80 20.15 -0.90
N TYR A 100 22.58 19.63 -1.03
CA TYR A 100 21.65 19.96 -2.11
C TYR A 100 20.51 20.76 -1.50
N GLY A 101 20.41 22.03 -1.86
CA GLY A 101 19.40 22.94 -1.37
C GLY A 101 18.11 22.89 -2.18
N PRO A 102 17.19 23.84 -1.93
CA PRO A 102 15.93 23.96 -2.64
C PRO A 102 16.10 24.04 -4.17
N GLU A 103 17.16 24.65 -4.67
CA GLU A 103 17.49 24.79 -6.09
C GLU A 103 17.61 23.43 -6.79
N VAL A 104 18.30 22.48 -6.17
CA VAL A 104 18.48 21.13 -6.72
C VAL A 104 17.19 20.34 -6.63
N HIS A 105 16.41 20.53 -5.56
CA HIS A 105 15.11 19.90 -5.41
C HIS A 105 14.14 20.36 -6.52
N LEU A 106 14.09 21.68 -6.77
CA LEU A 106 13.27 22.24 -7.85
C LEU A 106 13.72 21.75 -9.22
N ALA A 107 15.04 21.66 -9.46
CA ALA A 107 15.56 21.10 -10.71
C ALA A 107 15.11 19.64 -10.91
N ILE A 108 15.18 18.81 -9.87
CA ILE A 108 14.69 17.41 -9.91
C ILE A 108 13.20 17.36 -10.22
N VAL A 109 12.38 18.18 -9.56
CA VAL A 109 10.94 18.25 -9.81
C VAL A 109 10.68 18.61 -11.27
N ALA A 110 11.27 19.71 -11.74
CA ALA A 110 11.10 20.20 -13.11
C ALA A 110 11.49 19.14 -14.15
N THR A 111 12.61 18.45 -13.96
CA THR A 111 13.03 17.34 -14.84
C THR A 111 11.99 16.22 -14.85
N VAL A 112 11.56 15.75 -13.68
CA VAL A 112 10.66 14.60 -13.56
C VAL A 112 9.25 14.89 -14.08
N THR A 113 8.79 16.14 -13.98
CA THR A 113 7.50 16.57 -14.51
C THR A 113 7.54 17.00 -15.97
N SER A 114 8.71 16.92 -16.62
CA SER A 114 8.90 17.23 -18.04
C SER A 114 8.90 15.96 -18.91
N ALA A 115 8.84 16.16 -20.23
CA ALA A 115 8.99 15.06 -21.18
C ALA A 115 10.31 14.31 -20.93
N LYS A 116 10.18 12.99 -20.75
CA LYS A 116 11.32 12.07 -20.68
C LYS A 116 12.09 12.04 -22.01
N PRO A 117 13.37 11.62 -22.01
CA PRO A 117 14.13 11.40 -23.24
C PRO A 117 13.38 10.47 -24.20
N ALA A 118 13.45 10.74 -25.51
CA ALA A 118 12.64 10.04 -26.52
C ALA A 118 12.84 8.51 -26.53
N THR A 119 14.05 8.05 -26.17
CA THR A 119 14.40 6.63 -26.14
C THR A 119 14.00 5.90 -24.87
N ASP A 120 13.66 6.61 -23.80
CA ASP A 120 13.35 6.02 -22.51
C ASP A 120 11.85 5.92 -22.29
N SER A 121 11.38 4.84 -21.68
CA SER A 121 9.97 4.69 -21.28
C SER A 121 9.61 5.45 -20.01
N GLN A 122 10.60 5.82 -19.18
CA GLN A 122 10.42 6.50 -17.90
C GLN A 122 11.70 7.22 -17.44
N TRP A 123 11.58 8.17 -16.51
CA TRP A 123 12.72 8.77 -15.82
C TRP A 123 13.33 7.77 -14.81
N THR A 124 14.59 7.39 -15.03
CA THR A 124 15.37 6.65 -14.03
C THR A 124 16.18 7.60 -13.15
N HIS A 125 16.54 7.18 -11.92
CA HIS A 125 17.41 8.00 -11.06
C HIS A 125 18.74 8.38 -11.74
N LYS A 126 19.28 7.48 -12.59
CA LYS A 126 20.50 7.74 -13.36
C LYS A 126 20.25 8.77 -14.46
N ALA A 127 19.16 8.64 -15.20
CA ALA A 127 18.80 9.60 -16.26
C ALA A 127 18.60 11.01 -15.68
N ILE A 128 17.92 11.13 -14.54
CA ILE A 128 17.73 12.41 -13.85
C ILE A 128 19.08 12.98 -13.39
N ALA A 129 19.93 12.16 -12.74
CA ALA A 129 21.25 12.61 -12.30
C ALA A 129 22.12 13.09 -13.48
N ASN A 130 22.11 12.37 -14.60
CA ASN A 130 22.82 12.76 -15.82
C ASN A 130 22.27 14.07 -16.41
N SER A 131 20.95 14.26 -16.42
CA SER A 131 20.35 15.53 -16.90
C SER A 131 20.68 16.73 -15.99
N LEU A 132 21.08 16.47 -14.75
CA LEU A 132 21.43 17.45 -13.73
C LEU A 132 22.92 17.38 -13.36
N GLU A 133 23.77 17.00 -14.32
CA GLU A 133 25.22 16.83 -14.11
C GLU A 133 25.89 18.10 -13.55
N SER A 134 25.41 19.29 -13.95
CA SER A 134 25.88 20.58 -13.44
C SER A 134 25.77 20.74 -11.91
N TYR A 135 24.84 20.04 -11.27
CA TYR A 135 24.68 20.02 -9.81
C TYR A 135 25.53 18.94 -9.11
N GLY A 136 26.20 18.06 -9.87
CA GLY A 136 27.05 17.00 -9.34
C GLY A 136 26.30 16.01 -8.44
N ILE A 137 25.00 15.84 -8.65
CA ILE A 137 24.15 14.96 -7.83
C ILE A 137 24.24 13.51 -8.29
N SER A 138 24.34 12.56 -7.35
CA SER A 138 24.34 11.14 -7.67
C SER A 138 22.93 10.58 -7.78
N ALA A 139 22.74 9.52 -8.57
CA ALA A 139 21.46 8.81 -8.71
C ALA A 139 20.86 8.37 -7.35
N SER A 140 21.71 7.96 -6.39
CA SER A 140 21.26 7.60 -5.04
C SER A 140 20.68 8.81 -4.27
N GLN A 141 21.25 10.00 -4.47
CA GLN A 141 20.75 11.23 -3.85
C GLN A 141 19.46 11.71 -4.53
N VAL A 142 19.36 11.61 -5.86
CA VAL A 142 18.10 11.83 -6.59
C VAL A 142 16.99 10.95 -6.00
N GLY A 143 17.23 9.64 -5.85
CA GLY A 143 16.24 8.74 -5.26
C GLY A 143 15.80 9.10 -3.84
N ARG A 144 16.73 9.59 -2.99
CA ARG A 144 16.40 10.09 -1.65
C ARG A 144 15.53 11.35 -1.70
N ILE A 145 15.85 12.29 -2.59
CA ILE A 145 15.09 13.53 -2.73
C ILE A 145 13.69 13.23 -3.27
N LEU A 146 13.57 12.39 -4.28
CA LEU A 146 12.27 11.94 -4.81
C LEU A 146 11.41 11.29 -3.74
N ALA A 147 11.99 10.43 -2.89
CA ALA A 147 11.27 9.82 -1.78
C ALA A 147 10.79 10.85 -0.74
N ILE A 148 11.57 11.89 -0.46
CA ILE A 148 11.17 12.99 0.44
C ILE A 148 10.02 13.80 -0.17
N LEU A 149 10.04 13.99 -1.49
CA LEU A 149 9.02 14.74 -2.24
C LEU A 149 7.78 13.90 -2.60
N ASP A 150 7.78 12.61 -2.26
CA ASP A 150 6.78 11.62 -2.69
C ASP A 150 6.56 11.56 -4.21
N LEU A 151 7.61 11.83 -5.00
CA LEU A 151 7.58 11.76 -6.46
C LEU A 151 8.07 10.41 -6.95
N LYS A 152 7.21 9.68 -7.69
CA LYS A 152 7.46 8.31 -8.13
C LYS A 152 7.44 8.20 -9.67
N PRO A 153 8.50 8.65 -10.38
CA PRO A 153 8.53 8.69 -11.85
C PRO A 153 8.38 7.33 -12.56
N HIS A 154 8.55 6.23 -11.83
CA HIS A 154 8.41 4.86 -12.32
C HIS A 154 6.98 4.32 -12.17
N LEU A 155 6.11 5.01 -11.44
CA LEU A 155 4.72 4.63 -11.30
C LEU A 155 3.89 5.34 -12.37
N VAL A 156 3.11 4.56 -13.11
CA VAL A 156 2.13 5.04 -14.07
C VAL A 156 0.76 4.65 -13.55
N HIS A 157 -0.11 5.63 -13.38
CA HIS A 157 -1.52 5.40 -13.15
C HIS A 157 -2.24 5.57 -14.48
N GLY A 158 -2.89 4.50 -14.93
CA GLY A 158 -3.81 4.60 -16.06
C GLY A 158 -4.96 5.53 -15.68
N TRP A 159 -5.31 6.43 -16.59
CA TRP A 159 -6.47 7.31 -16.46
C TRP A 159 -7.32 7.18 -17.71
N LEU A 160 -8.63 7.24 -17.53
CA LEU A 160 -9.59 7.24 -18.62
C LEU A 160 -10.33 8.58 -18.61
N THR A 161 -10.00 9.44 -19.56
CA THR A 161 -10.78 10.66 -19.81
C THR A 161 -12.07 10.26 -20.50
N ARG A 162 -13.17 10.18 -19.73
CA ARG A 162 -14.49 9.92 -20.32
C ARG A 162 -14.99 11.18 -21.04
N PRO A 163 -15.70 11.04 -22.17
CA PRO A 163 -16.54 12.11 -22.70
C PRO A 163 -17.62 12.50 -21.69
N ASP A 164 -18.06 13.75 -21.75
CA ASP A 164 -19.20 14.18 -20.92
C ASP A 164 -20.47 13.44 -21.35
N ASP A 165 -21.17 12.84 -20.38
CA ASP A 165 -22.39 12.07 -20.60
C ASP A 165 -23.41 12.52 -19.55
N PRO A 166 -24.49 13.24 -19.95
CA PRO A 166 -25.44 13.82 -19.01
C PRO A 166 -26.17 12.76 -18.18
N ASP A 167 -26.28 11.54 -18.70
CA ASP A 167 -26.95 10.43 -18.00
C ASP A 167 -26.00 9.62 -17.10
N PHE A 168 -24.71 9.98 -17.05
CA PHE A 168 -23.70 9.21 -16.31
C PHE A 168 -24.10 8.96 -14.86
N HIS A 169 -24.40 10.04 -14.14
CA HIS A 169 -24.69 9.95 -12.71
C HIS A 169 -26.01 9.24 -12.45
N LYS A 170 -27.00 9.40 -13.34
CA LYS A 170 -28.27 8.70 -13.26
C LYS A 170 -28.10 7.19 -13.41
N LYS A 171 -27.44 6.74 -14.49
CA LYS A 171 -27.16 5.32 -14.73
C LYS A 171 -26.29 4.70 -13.63
N ALA A 172 -25.27 5.43 -13.17
CA ALA A 172 -24.43 4.99 -12.07
C ALA A 172 -25.25 4.81 -10.77
N ALA A 173 -26.15 5.75 -10.46
CA ALA A 173 -27.02 5.68 -9.30
C ALA A 173 -28.01 4.51 -9.40
N GLU A 174 -28.59 4.25 -10.57
CA GLU A 174 -29.48 3.10 -10.81
C GLU A 174 -28.77 1.77 -10.55
N VAL A 175 -27.56 1.59 -11.10
CA VAL A 175 -26.74 0.38 -10.86
C VAL A 175 -26.34 0.27 -9.39
N CYS A 176 -25.93 1.38 -8.75
CA CYS A 176 -25.61 1.38 -7.31
C CYS A 176 -26.83 1.02 -6.45
N ALA A 177 -28.02 1.49 -6.81
CA ALA A 177 -29.25 1.17 -6.10
C ALA A 177 -29.54 -0.33 -6.13
N LEU A 178 -29.32 -0.99 -7.28
CA LEU A 178 -29.44 -2.45 -7.40
C LEU A 178 -28.42 -3.19 -6.54
N TYR A 179 -27.17 -2.73 -6.48
CA TYR A 179 -26.17 -3.34 -5.60
C TYR A 179 -26.51 -3.19 -4.11
N LEU A 180 -27.16 -2.10 -3.73
CA LEU A 180 -27.56 -1.84 -2.34
C LEU A 180 -28.84 -2.58 -1.95
N HIS A 181 -29.79 -2.67 -2.87
CA HIS A 181 -31.14 -3.16 -2.61
C HIS A 181 -31.58 -4.11 -3.71
N ARG A 182 -31.83 -5.37 -3.31
CA ARG A 182 -32.44 -6.37 -4.16
C ARG A 182 -33.93 -6.07 -4.34
N PRO A 183 -34.44 -5.89 -5.57
CA PRO A 183 -35.88 -5.78 -5.80
C PRO A 183 -36.65 -7.02 -5.31
N THR A 184 -37.94 -6.86 -5.02
CA THR A 184 -38.77 -7.98 -4.55
C THR A 184 -38.91 -9.06 -5.61
N ARG A 185 -38.81 -10.33 -5.21
CA ARG A 185 -38.96 -11.49 -6.12
C ARG A 185 -38.06 -11.38 -7.36
N SER A 186 -36.83 -10.94 -7.18
CA SER A 186 -35.87 -10.82 -8.28
C SER A 186 -34.52 -11.40 -7.92
N ILE A 187 -33.63 -11.58 -8.90
CA ILE A 187 -32.19 -11.73 -8.72
C ILE A 187 -31.48 -10.59 -9.44
N VAL A 188 -30.28 -10.23 -8.98
CA VAL A 188 -29.47 -9.18 -9.60
C VAL A 188 -28.12 -9.80 -10.00
N LEU A 189 -27.89 -9.88 -11.30
CA LEU A 189 -26.71 -10.51 -11.88
C LEU A 189 -25.80 -9.47 -12.53
N SER A 190 -24.54 -9.41 -12.10
CA SER A 190 -23.48 -8.67 -12.81
C SER A 190 -22.85 -9.61 -13.83
N VAL A 191 -22.93 -9.27 -15.11
CA VAL A 191 -22.52 -10.17 -16.21
C VAL A 191 -21.50 -9.48 -17.09
N ASP A 192 -20.48 -10.24 -17.51
CA ASP A 192 -19.45 -9.79 -18.44
C ASP A 192 -18.67 -10.97 -19.04
N GLU A 193 -17.92 -10.71 -20.11
CA GLU A 193 -17.04 -11.68 -20.75
C GLU A 193 -15.58 -11.44 -20.39
N LYS A 194 -14.87 -12.50 -19.99
CA LYS A 194 -13.42 -12.47 -19.87
C LYS A 194 -12.78 -13.11 -21.09
N THR A 195 -12.32 -12.26 -22.00
CA THR A 195 -11.66 -12.70 -23.22
C THR A 195 -10.18 -13.05 -23.00
N ALA A 196 -9.63 -13.88 -23.90
CA ALA A 196 -8.19 -14.13 -24.03
C ALA A 196 -7.46 -14.73 -22.81
N ILE A 197 -8.11 -15.56 -21.99
CA ILE A 197 -7.42 -16.32 -20.94
C ILE A 197 -6.52 -17.38 -21.60
N GLN A 198 -5.20 -17.23 -21.49
CA GLN A 198 -4.26 -18.11 -22.19
C GLN A 198 -3.94 -19.38 -21.39
N ALA A 199 -4.17 -20.55 -22.02
CA ALA A 199 -3.68 -21.83 -21.52
C ALA A 199 -2.17 -21.96 -21.79
N ARG A 200 -1.38 -22.08 -20.71
CA ARG A 200 0.07 -22.24 -20.76
C ARG A 200 0.53 -23.32 -19.80
N SER A 201 1.46 -24.15 -20.27
CA SER A 201 2.26 -25.02 -19.40
C SER A 201 3.75 -24.78 -19.61
N ARG A 202 4.54 -25.01 -18.58
CA ARG A 202 6.00 -24.92 -18.63
C ARG A 202 6.60 -26.11 -19.37
N ARG A 203 7.71 -25.88 -20.07
CA ARG A 203 8.44 -26.97 -20.74
C ARG A 203 9.05 -27.97 -19.74
N HIS A 204 9.39 -27.49 -18.54
CA HIS A 204 9.94 -28.30 -17.46
C HIS A 204 9.17 -28.08 -16.14
N PRO A 205 9.09 -29.09 -15.26
CA PRO A 205 8.37 -28.98 -13.99
C PRO A 205 8.90 -27.87 -13.08
N THR A 206 7.98 -27.22 -12.37
CA THR A 206 8.30 -26.25 -11.31
C THR A 206 9.05 -26.96 -10.17
N ARG A 207 10.12 -26.35 -9.67
CA ARG A 207 10.83 -26.82 -8.48
C ARG A 207 10.28 -26.07 -7.26
N PRO A 208 9.65 -26.77 -6.29
CA PRO A 208 9.05 -26.12 -5.13
C PRO A 208 10.12 -25.48 -4.24
N ALA A 209 9.69 -24.48 -3.46
CA ALA A 209 10.54 -23.80 -2.48
C ALA A 209 11.08 -24.76 -1.41
N ARG A 210 12.27 -24.48 -0.89
CA ARG A 210 12.93 -25.20 0.20
C ARG A 210 13.60 -24.19 1.14
N PRO A 211 13.95 -24.52 2.39
CA PRO A 211 14.72 -23.60 3.24
C PRO A 211 15.98 -23.11 2.52
N GLY A 212 16.10 -21.79 2.33
CA GLY A 212 17.19 -21.16 1.58
C GLY A 212 16.97 -20.99 0.07
N ASP A 213 15.95 -21.64 -0.51
CA ASP A 213 15.65 -21.60 -1.95
C ASP A 213 14.19 -21.18 -2.22
N VAL A 214 14.01 -20.17 -3.07
CA VAL A 214 12.68 -19.80 -3.58
C VAL A 214 12.20 -20.79 -4.65
N GLU A 215 10.88 -20.82 -4.88
CA GLU A 215 10.29 -21.56 -6.01
C GLU A 215 10.97 -21.17 -7.32
N ARG A 216 11.38 -22.16 -8.12
CA ARG A 216 11.97 -21.93 -9.46
C ARG A 216 11.01 -22.44 -10.51
N ARG A 217 10.58 -21.52 -11.39
CA ARG A 217 9.72 -21.82 -12.53
C ARG A 217 10.48 -21.61 -13.83
N GLU A 218 10.23 -22.50 -14.77
CA GLU A 218 10.79 -22.42 -16.11
C GLU A 218 10.34 -21.14 -16.82
N PHE A 219 11.23 -20.50 -17.55
CA PHE A 219 10.88 -19.32 -18.33
C PHE A 219 10.12 -19.73 -19.60
N GLU A 220 10.58 -20.79 -20.25
CA GLU A 220 9.95 -21.33 -21.46
C GLU A 220 8.60 -21.99 -21.19
N TYR A 221 7.66 -21.76 -22.10
CA TYR A 221 6.29 -22.26 -21.99
C TYR A 221 5.75 -22.72 -23.35
N ARG A 222 4.81 -23.64 -23.31
CA ARG A 222 3.97 -24.06 -24.44
C ARG A 222 2.63 -23.35 -24.35
N ARG A 223 2.11 -22.90 -25.49
CA ARG A 223 0.79 -22.26 -25.61
C ARG A 223 -0.21 -23.29 -26.13
N HIS A 224 -1.36 -23.42 -25.46
CA HIS A 224 -2.41 -24.38 -25.81
C HIS A 224 -3.71 -23.70 -26.24
N GLY A 225 -3.61 -22.47 -26.77
CA GLY A 225 -4.76 -21.64 -27.14
C GLY A 225 -5.28 -20.78 -25.98
N THR A 226 -6.49 -20.27 -26.17
CA THR A 226 -7.18 -19.40 -25.21
C THR A 226 -8.56 -19.95 -24.89
N ALA A 227 -9.03 -19.72 -23.66
CA ALA A 227 -10.36 -20.08 -23.18
C ALA A 227 -11.09 -18.79 -22.78
N PRO A 228 -11.82 -18.14 -23.70
CA PRO A 228 -12.69 -17.06 -23.30
C PRO A 228 -13.90 -17.64 -22.56
N ILE A 229 -14.38 -16.90 -21.56
CA ILE A 229 -15.52 -17.28 -20.72
C ILE A 229 -16.51 -16.12 -20.64
N ILE A 230 -17.77 -16.46 -20.38
CA ILE A 230 -18.79 -15.51 -19.93
C ILE A 230 -19.20 -15.91 -18.50
N ALA A 231 -19.46 -14.93 -17.65
CA ALA A 231 -19.80 -15.19 -16.27
C ALA A 231 -20.88 -14.26 -15.73
N ALA A 232 -21.69 -14.76 -14.79
CA ALA A 232 -22.73 -14.02 -14.09
C ALA A 232 -22.56 -14.18 -12.58
N LEU A 233 -22.37 -13.07 -11.89
CA LEU A 233 -22.26 -12.99 -10.43
C LEU A 233 -23.61 -12.57 -9.84
N ASP A 234 -24.18 -13.36 -8.93
CA ASP A 234 -25.26 -12.85 -8.06
C ASP A 234 -24.63 -11.92 -7.01
N VAL A 235 -24.92 -10.63 -7.13
CA VAL A 235 -24.30 -9.58 -6.30
C VAL A 235 -24.78 -9.58 -4.85
N HIS A 236 -25.90 -10.24 -4.56
CA HIS A 236 -26.47 -10.30 -3.21
C HIS A 236 -26.21 -11.61 -2.49
N THR A 237 -25.88 -12.68 -3.20
CA THR A 237 -25.55 -13.97 -2.59
C THR A 237 -24.08 -14.34 -2.76
N GLY A 238 -23.43 -13.93 -3.86
CA GLY A 238 -22.01 -14.13 -4.13
C GLY A 238 -21.65 -15.23 -5.15
N PRO A 239 -22.42 -16.31 -5.38
CA PRO A 239 -22.14 -17.32 -6.37
C PRO A 239 -21.97 -16.78 -7.79
N VAL A 240 -21.18 -17.50 -8.60
CA VAL A 240 -20.89 -17.15 -9.98
C VAL A 240 -21.19 -18.31 -10.91
N LEU A 241 -22.03 -18.08 -11.90
CA LEU A 241 -22.20 -19.01 -13.01
C LEU A 241 -21.20 -18.66 -14.10
N VAL A 242 -20.38 -19.62 -14.53
CA VAL A 242 -19.38 -19.45 -15.60
C VAL A 242 -19.66 -20.42 -16.72
N GLU A 243 -19.57 -19.95 -17.96
CA GLU A 243 -19.70 -20.77 -19.17
C GLU A 243 -18.52 -20.51 -20.13
N ASP A 244 -18.08 -21.57 -20.81
CA ASP A 244 -17.07 -21.43 -21.85
C ASP A 244 -17.68 -20.86 -23.14
N ILE A 245 -16.94 -19.95 -23.79
CA ILE A 245 -17.34 -19.43 -25.09
C ILE A 245 -16.26 -19.74 -26.13
N THR A 246 -16.70 -20.02 -27.35
CA THR A 246 -15.81 -20.26 -28.50
C THR A 246 -15.60 -18.99 -29.32
N ARG A 247 -16.58 -18.08 -29.28
CA ARG A 247 -16.55 -16.76 -29.92
C ARG A 247 -17.28 -15.77 -29.03
N ASP A 248 -16.75 -14.57 -28.94
CA ASP A 248 -17.38 -13.43 -28.28
C ASP A 248 -18.34 -12.75 -29.27
N ASN A 249 -19.63 -13.11 -29.21
CA ASN A 249 -20.67 -12.56 -30.06
C ASN A 249 -22.06 -12.70 -29.43
N SER A 250 -23.06 -12.06 -30.04
CA SER A 250 -24.45 -12.09 -29.56
C SER A 250 -25.05 -13.49 -29.45
N ALA A 251 -24.62 -14.45 -30.27
CA ALA A 251 -25.17 -15.81 -30.23
C ALA A 251 -24.67 -16.59 -29.00
N ALA A 252 -23.39 -16.43 -28.66
CA ALA A 252 -22.84 -16.95 -27.41
C ALA A 252 -23.50 -16.30 -26.19
N PHE A 253 -23.69 -14.98 -26.22
CA PHE A 253 -24.37 -14.25 -25.16
C PHE A 253 -25.83 -14.72 -24.97
N ILE A 254 -26.62 -14.84 -26.04
CA ILE A 254 -28.00 -15.35 -25.96
C ILE A 254 -28.05 -16.79 -25.44
N ARG A 255 -27.09 -17.66 -25.82
CA ARG A 255 -27.00 -19.01 -25.28
C ARG A 255 -26.80 -18.99 -23.77
N PHE A 256 -25.94 -18.10 -23.28
CA PHE A 256 -25.72 -17.90 -21.86
C PHE A 256 -26.96 -17.37 -21.14
N LEU A 257 -27.67 -16.40 -21.72
CA LEU A 257 -28.93 -15.90 -21.15
C LEU A 257 -29.98 -17.02 -21.01
N ARG A 258 -30.05 -17.95 -21.97
CA ARG A 258 -30.94 -19.13 -21.85
C ARG A 258 -30.55 -20.04 -20.71
N GLN A 259 -29.25 -20.22 -20.46
CA GLN A 259 -28.78 -21.01 -19.32
C GLN A 259 -29.12 -20.32 -18.00
N LEU A 260 -28.97 -18.98 -17.92
CA LEU A 260 -29.39 -18.21 -16.74
C LEU A 260 -30.90 -18.34 -16.49
N ASP A 261 -31.71 -18.24 -17.53
CA ASP A 261 -33.18 -18.42 -17.45
C ASP A 261 -33.52 -19.82 -16.90
N GLN A 262 -32.88 -20.87 -17.44
CA GLN A 262 -33.08 -22.25 -16.99
C GLN A 262 -32.61 -22.51 -15.55
N ALA A 263 -31.54 -21.83 -15.12
CA ALA A 263 -30.98 -21.97 -13.78
C ALA A 263 -31.72 -21.13 -12.73
N THR A 264 -32.60 -20.22 -13.16
CA THR A 264 -33.34 -19.32 -12.27
C THR A 264 -34.78 -19.77 -12.14
N ASP A 265 -35.37 -19.60 -10.96
CA ASP A 265 -36.80 -19.80 -10.76
C ASP A 265 -37.59 -18.84 -11.67
N ALA A 266 -38.44 -19.40 -12.54
CA ALA A 266 -39.22 -18.66 -13.55
C ALA A 266 -40.17 -17.61 -12.95
N SER A 267 -40.43 -17.66 -11.64
CA SER A 267 -41.25 -16.69 -10.91
C SER A 267 -40.46 -15.45 -10.44
N LEU A 268 -39.15 -15.42 -10.70
CA LEU A 268 -38.26 -14.31 -10.37
C LEU A 268 -37.98 -13.42 -11.58
N THR A 269 -37.84 -12.12 -11.33
CA THR A 269 -37.30 -11.17 -12.32
C THR A 269 -35.78 -11.19 -12.30
N ILE A 270 -35.14 -11.21 -13.46
CA ILE A 270 -33.66 -11.21 -13.57
C ILE A 270 -33.20 -9.81 -13.96
N HIS A 271 -32.59 -9.09 -13.01
CA HIS A 271 -31.96 -7.80 -13.30
C HIS A 271 -30.52 -8.06 -13.78
N LEU A 272 -30.25 -7.76 -15.04
CA LEU A 272 -28.92 -7.91 -15.65
C LEU A 272 -28.18 -6.58 -15.61
N ILE A 273 -27.05 -6.53 -14.93
CA ILE A 273 -26.12 -5.41 -15.00
C ILE A 273 -25.05 -5.73 -16.03
N LEU A 274 -25.01 -4.95 -17.10
CA LEU A 274 -24.15 -5.17 -18.27
C LEU A 274 -23.31 -3.93 -18.56
N ASP A 275 -22.16 -4.14 -19.20
CA ASP A 275 -21.46 -3.05 -19.87
C ASP A 275 -22.12 -2.72 -21.24
N ASN A 276 -21.46 -1.92 -22.07
CA ASN A 276 -21.94 -1.57 -23.42
C ASN A 276 -21.22 -2.38 -24.51
N GLY A 277 -20.74 -3.58 -24.18
CA GLY A 277 -20.08 -4.52 -25.07
C GLY A 277 -20.91 -4.83 -26.31
N SER A 278 -20.22 -5.13 -27.41
CA SER A 278 -20.87 -5.30 -28.73
C SER A 278 -21.88 -6.45 -28.77
N SER A 279 -21.62 -7.53 -28.01
CA SER A 279 -22.53 -8.66 -27.80
C SER A 279 -23.81 -8.24 -27.07
N HIS A 280 -23.69 -7.38 -26.06
CA HIS A 280 -24.78 -6.91 -25.20
C HIS A 280 -25.77 -5.99 -25.93
N VAL A 281 -25.28 -5.11 -26.81
CA VAL A 281 -26.11 -4.11 -27.52
C VAL A 281 -26.50 -4.52 -28.94
N ALA A 282 -26.07 -5.71 -29.38
CA ALA A 282 -26.40 -6.25 -30.70
C ALA A 282 -27.92 -6.28 -30.94
N LYS A 283 -28.34 -6.07 -32.19
CA LYS A 283 -29.77 -6.09 -32.56
C LYS A 283 -30.43 -7.42 -32.18
N THR A 284 -29.77 -8.53 -32.44
CA THR A 284 -30.18 -9.89 -32.09
C THR A 284 -30.40 -10.06 -30.58
N THR A 285 -29.47 -9.57 -29.76
CA THR A 285 -29.57 -9.59 -28.29
C THR A 285 -30.75 -8.76 -27.81
N ARG A 286 -30.91 -7.53 -28.31
CA ARG A 286 -32.04 -6.65 -27.97
C ARG A 286 -33.39 -7.28 -28.34
N THR A 287 -33.48 -7.89 -29.53
CA THR A 287 -34.70 -8.59 -29.96
C THR A 287 -35.02 -9.78 -29.06
N TRP A 288 -34.01 -10.56 -28.66
CA TRP A 288 -34.21 -11.67 -27.74
C TRP A 288 -34.68 -11.19 -26.36
N LEU A 289 -34.02 -10.19 -25.77
CA LEU A 289 -34.41 -9.61 -24.49
C LEU A 289 -35.83 -9.02 -24.50
N ALA A 290 -36.22 -8.36 -25.59
CA ALA A 290 -37.59 -7.85 -25.74
C ALA A 290 -38.65 -8.96 -25.74
N ALA A 291 -38.30 -10.18 -26.16
CA ALA A 291 -39.17 -11.34 -26.11
C ALA A 291 -39.18 -12.06 -24.74
N HIS A 292 -38.29 -11.68 -23.81
CA HIS A 292 -38.18 -12.28 -22.48
C HIS A 292 -38.29 -11.19 -21.39
N PRO A 293 -39.51 -10.68 -21.12
CA PRO A 293 -39.73 -9.49 -20.31
C PRO A 293 -39.37 -9.65 -18.82
N HIS A 294 -39.12 -10.88 -18.34
CA HIS A 294 -38.60 -11.08 -16.99
C HIS A 294 -37.12 -10.70 -16.86
N PHE A 295 -36.39 -10.50 -17.97
CA PHE A 295 -35.06 -9.91 -17.98
C PHE A 295 -35.15 -8.38 -18.04
N VAL A 296 -34.63 -7.71 -17.02
CA VAL A 296 -34.54 -6.25 -16.96
C VAL A 296 -33.08 -5.84 -17.04
N VAL A 297 -32.69 -5.17 -18.13
CA VAL A 297 -31.30 -4.79 -18.38
C VAL A 297 -30.98 -3.40 -17.84
N HIS A 298 -29.84 -3.30 -17.15
CA HIS A 298 -29.26 -2.08 -16.59
C HIS A 298 -27.84 -1.92 -17.14
N HIS A 299 -27.65 -1.01 -18.08
CA HIS A 299 -26.32 -0.74 -18.61
C HIS A 299 -25.52 0.17 -17.69
N THR A 300 -24.28 -0.20 -17.39
CA THR A 300 -23.33 0.72 -16.77
C THR A 300 -23.10 1.93 -17.68
N PRO A 301 -22.75 3.10 -17.09
CA PRO A 301 -22.36 4.25 -17.90
C PRO A 301 -21.21 3.91 -18.86
N ARG A 302 -21.15 4.61 -20.00
CA ARG A 302 -20.01 4.48 -20.91
C ARG A 302 -18.72 4.79 -20.16
N HIS A 303 -17.68 4.00 -20.42
CA HIS A 303 -16.37 4.11 -19.74
C HIS A 303 -16.42 3.88 -18.22
N ALA A 304 -17.44 3.15 -17.72
CA ALA A 304 -17.57 2.79 -16.31
C ALA A 304 -17.63 1.27 -16.06
N SER A 305 -16.85 0.48 -16.80
CA SER A 305 -16.74 -0.98 -16.55
C SER A 305 -16.25 -1.31 -15.14
N TRP A 306 -15.55 -0.39 -14.48
CA TRP A 306 -15.17 -0.50 -13.07
C TRP A 306 -16.37 -0.60 -12.11
N LEU A 307 -17.58 -0.23 -12.57
CA LEU A 307 -18.81 -0.38 -11.80
C LEU A 307 -19.36 -1.80 -11.86
N ASN A 308 -19.00 -2.60 -12.88
CA ASN A 308 -19.48 -3.97 -13.07
C ASN A 308 -18.80 -4.92 -12.07
N GLN A 309 -19.50 -5.37 -11.02
CA GLN A 309 -18.89 -6.15 -9.93
C GLN A 309 -18.28 -7.50 -10.34
N ILE A 310 -18.72 -8.09 -11.46
CA ILE A 310 -18.11 -9.31 -12.00
C ILE A 310 -16.61 -9.15 -12.31
N GLU A 311 -16.14 -7.93 -12.58
CA GLU A 311 -14.71 -7.63 -12.74
C GLU A 311 -13.88 -7.93 -11.47
N ILE A 312 -14.51 -7.87 -10.28
CA ILE A 312 -13.87 -8.25 -9.01
C ILE A 312 -13.63 -9.76 -8.98
N PHE A 313 -14.60 -10.55 -9.43
CA PHE A 313 -14.44 -12.00 -9.60
C PHE A 313 -13.36 -12.29 -10.64
N PHE A 314 -13.37 -11.64 -11.79
CA PHE A 314 -12.33 -11.81 -12.81
C PHE A 314 -10.93 -11.44 -12.33
N SER A 315 -10.79 -10.43 -11.47
CA SER A 315 -9.52 -10.10 -10.80
C SER A 315 -9.06 -11.24 -9.90
N THR A 316 -9.99 -11.81 -9.11
CA THR A 316 -9.74 -12.95 -8.23
C THR A 316 -9.32 -14.19 -9.02
N LEU A 317 -10.09 -14.53 -10.06
CA LEU A 317 -9.79 -15.61 -11.00
C LEU A 317 -8.39 -15.44 -11.62
N THR A 318 -8.09 -14.24 -12.14
CA THR A 318 -6.78 -13.95 -12.77
C THR A 318 -5.62 -14.18 -11.80
N ARG A 319 -5.76 -13.74 -10.54
CA ARG A 319 -4.72 -13.93 -9.51
C ARG A 319 -4.51 -15.40 -9.17
N ARG A 320 -5.58 -16.19 -9.13
CA ARG A 320 -5.54 -17.64 -8.87
C ARG A 320 -4.89 -18.39 -10.03
N LEU A 321 -5.30 -18.09 -11.26
CA LEU A 321 -4.76 -18.72 -12.47
C LEU A 321 -3.33 -18.27 -12.81
N ARG A 322 -2.83 -17.14 -12.25
CA ARG A 322 -1.51 -16.57 -12.56
C ARG A 322 -0.36 -17.58 -12.41
N ARG A 323 -0.49 -18.54 -11.50
CA ARG A 323 0.50 -19.59 -11.28
C ARG A 323 0.11 -20.97 -11.81
N GLY A 324 -1.06 -21.11 -12.44
CA GLY A 324 -1.54 -22.37 -13.00
C GLY A 324 -0.62 -22.94 -14.08
N GLU A 325 -0.73 -24.25 -14.27
CA GLU A 325 -0.15 -25.02 -15.35
C GLU A 325 -1.31 -25.67 -16.09
N PHE A 326 -1.48 -25.34 -17.38
CA PHE A 326 -2.59 -25.81 -18.20
C PHE A 326 -2.04 -26.55 -19.40
N THR A 327 -2.34 -27.84 -19.48
CA THR A 327 -1.86 -28.76 -20.51
C THR A 327 -2.67 -28.71 -21.81
N SER A 328 -3.87 -28.12 -21.76
CA SER A 328 -4.75 -27.91 -22.91
C SER A 328 -5.69 -26.72 -22.67
N ARG A 329 -6.47 -26.33 -23.69
CA ARG A 329 -7.60 -25.39 -23.52
C ARG A 329 -8.64 -25.95 -22.53
N GLN A 330 -8.96 -27.24 -22.66
CA GLN A 330 -10.00 -27.88 -21.83
C GLN A 330 -9.58 -27.94 -20.36
N ASP A 331 -8.32 -28.29 -20.09
CA ASP A 331 -7.76 -28.29 -18.73
C ASP A 331 -7.86 -26.90 -18.06
N LEU A 332 -7.63 -25.82 -18.82
CA LEU A 332 -7.87 -24.46 -18.31
C LEU A 332 -9.36 -24.23 -17.97
N ILE A 333 -10.29 -24.68 -18.82
CA ILE A 333 -11.73 -24.52 -18.58
C ILE A 333 -12.15 -25.33 -17.35
N ASP A 334 -11.72 -26.58 -17.24
CA ASP A 334 -12.03 -27.46 -16.12
C ASP A 334 -11.51 -26.86 -14.80
N GLN A 335 -10.30 -26.26 -14.82
CA GLN A 335 -9.76 -25.54 -13.67
C GLN A 335 -10.52 -24.25 -13.34
N ILE A 336 -11.01 -23.51 -14.35
CA ILE A 336 -11.87 -22.33 -14.13
C ILE A 336 -13.18 -22.75 -13.47
N ILE A 337 -13.84 -23.79 -13.99
CA ILE A 337 -15.10 -24.31 -13.46
C ILE A 337 -14.88 -24.84 -12.04
N GLY A 338 -13.85 -25.67 -11.82
CA GLY A 338 -13.53 -26.20 -10.51
C GLY A 338 -13.19 -25.11 -9.49
N PHE A 339 -12.47 -24.06 -9.90
CA PHE A 339 -12.24 -22.89 -9.05
C PHE A 339 -13.54 -22.16 -8.72
N THR A 340 -14.43 -22.00 -9.70
CA THR A 340 -15.71 -21.31 -9.52
C THR A 340 -16.60 -22.06 -8.54
N LEU A 341 -16.70 -23.38 -8.66
CA LEU A 341 -17.44 -24.23 -7.71
C LEU A 341 -16.87 -24.11 -6.29
N ALA A 342 -15.54 -24.16 -6.13
CA ALA A 342 -14.90 -23.98 -4.83
C ALA A 342 -15.06 -22.54 -4.28
N TYR A 343 -15.15 -21.55 -5.16
CA TYR A 343 -15.44 -20.16 -4.78
C TYR A 343 -16.88 -20.02 -4.28
N ASP A 344 -17.84 -20.69 -4.92
CA ASP A 344 -19.25 -20.65 -4.58
C ASP A 344 -19.55 -21.23 -3.19
N ASP A 345 -18.82 -22.27 -2.77
CA ASP A 345 -18.95 -22.87 -1.42
C ASP A 345 -18.66 -21.88 -0.28
N GLU A 346 -17.72 -20.95 -0.50
CA GLU A 346 -17.33 -19.92 0.44
C GLU A 346 -17.90 -18.54 0.08
N ALA A 347 -18.75 -18.47 -0.95
CA ALA A 347 -19.15 -17.20 -1.53
C ALA A 347 -19.86 -16.31 -0.52
N ARG A 348 -19.44 -15.06 -0.54
CA ARG A 348 -20.04 -13.97 0.19
C ARG A 348 -20.17 -12.81 -0.79
N PRO A 349 -21.23 -11.99 -0.67
CA PRO A 349 -21.30 -10.74 -1.41
C PRO A 349 -20.04 -9.92 -1.15
N PHE A 350 -19.50 -9.28 -2.19
CA PHE A 350 -18.33 -8.42 -2.02
C PHE A 350 -18.65 -7.35 -0.98
N ARG A 351 -17.82 -7.27 0.08
CA ARG A 351 -18.03 -6.29 1.16
C ARG A 351 -18.04 -4.89 0.55
N ARG A 352 -19.10 -4.16 0.90
CA ARG A 352 -19.38 -2.77 0.52
C ARG A 352 -18.10 -1.95 0.50
N ILE A 353 -17.85 -1.26 -0.61
CA ILE A 353 -16.97 -0.09 -0.60
C ILE A 353 -17.59 0.87 0.44
N GLU A 354 -16.83 1.23 1.47
CA GLU A 354 -17.30 2.15 2.52
C GLU A 354 -17.91 3.43 1.90
N PRO A 355 -18.93 4.03 2.53
CA PRO A 355 -19.58 5.27 2.07
C PRO A 355 -18.61 6.43 1.77
N LYS A 356 -17.37 6.38 2.28
CA LYS A 356 -16.32 7.38 2.04
C LYS A 356 -15.94 7.53 0.56
N LEU A 357 -16.05 6.47 -0.25
CA LEU A 357 -15.80 6.55 -1.70
C LEU A 357 -17.03 7.05 -2.49
N MET A 358 -18.24 6.87 -1.94
CA MET A 358 -19.49 7.36 -2.54
C MET A 358 -19.69 8.87 -2.35
N GLY A 359 -19.15 9.45 -1.27
CA GLY A 359 -19.15 10.91 -1.07
C GLY A 359 -18.43 11.68 -2.17
N PHE A 360 -17.44 11.07 -2.83
CA PHE A 360 -16.73 11.67 -3.98
C PHE A 360 -17.46 11.54 -5.31
N LEU A 361 -18.37 10.55 -5.46
CA LEU A 361 -19.15 10.33 -6.69
C LEU A 361 -20.46 11.12 -6.72
N LEU A 362 -20.99 11.51 -5.56
CA LEU A 362 -22.24 12.28 -5.41
C LEU A 362 -22.03 13.79 -5.24
N VAL A 363 -20.84 14.24 -4.85
CA VAL A 363 -20.52 15.67 -4.74
C VAL A 363 -19.63 16.05 -5.90
N GLY A 364 -20.25 16.45 -7.01
CA GLY A 364 -19.56 17.16 -8.07
C GLY A 364 -18.87 18.40 -7.50
N ARG A 365 -17.54 18.34 -7.35
CA ARG A 365 -16.70 19.52 -7.26
C ARG A 365 -15.60 19.38 -8.31
N VAL A 366 -15.65 20.37 -9.20
CA VAL A 366 -14.75 20.71 -10.31
C VAL A 366 -13.29 20.60 -9.92
#